data_AF-A0A7Y2A9I1-F1
#
_entry.id   AF-A0A7Y2A9I1-F1
#
_cell.length_a   1.000
_cell.length_b   1.000
_cell.length_c   1.000
_cell.angle_alpha   90.00
_cell.angle_beta   90.00
_cell.angle_gamma   90.00
#
_symmetry.space_group_name_H-M   'P 1'
#
loop_
_entity.id
_entity.type
_entity.pdbx_description
1 polymer ?
#
loop_
_entity_poly.entity_id
_entity_poly.type
_entity_poly.pdbx_seq_one_letter_code
_entity_poly.pdbx_strand_id
1 'polypeptide(L)'
;ILDSTSHRKFEFTYLPETEYMGRILTVISYKSKGKVDDRRFNGKIYIDQDSYAVVWIKEDGRLIIPLLIRPILFALGIELNSISYAMELKMRPIINRWYPQFTHWDVIIDIKKKHLFGKNEKAKFRIKQELQTPEFFTQDVLKIPESKLFDSEKKMSEQVFPIPGVTW
;
A
#
# COMPACT_ATOMS: atom_id res chain seq x y z
N ILE A 1 0.32 4.86 -17.16
CA ILE A 1 0.95 6.13 -17.57
C ILE A 1 1.80 6.61 -16.39
N LEU A 2 3.13 6.53 -16.50
CA LEU A 2 4.04 7.16 -15.54
C LEU A 2 3.99 8.67 -15.81
N ASP A 3 3.32 9.40 -14.94
CA ASP A 3 3.24 10.86 -15.01
C ASP A 3 4.63 11.47 -14.80
N SER A 4 5.20 12.02 -15.87
CA SER A 4 6.54 12.64 -15.89
C SER A 4 6.62 13.89 -15.02
N THR A 5 5.49 14.50 -14.63
CA THR A 5 5.47 15.69 -13.78
C THR A 5 5.76 15.39 -12.31
N SER A 6 5.54 14.14 -11.87
CA SER A 6 5.73 13.73 -10.49
C SER A 6 7.17 13.34 -10.15
N HIS A 7 8.02 13.05 -11.14
CA HIS A 7 9.42 12.61 -10.96
C HIS A 7 10.24 13.63 -10.14
N ARG A 8 10.04 14.93 -10.36
CA ARG A 8 10.79 16.00 -9.67
C ARG A 8 10.57 16.02 -8.15
N LYS A 9 9.45 15.46 -7.68
CA LYS A 9 9.08 15.39 -6.26
C LYS A 9 9.88 14.34 -5.49
N PHE A 10 10.70 13.54 -6.18
CA PHE A 10 11.47 12.46 -5.60
C PHE A 10 12.96 12.58 -5.89
N GLU A 11 13.76 12.00 -5.00
CA GLU A 11 15.17 11.68 -5.20
C GLU A 11 15.28 10.19 -5.48
N PHE A 12 16.07 9.81 -6.46
CA PHE A 12 16.31 8.42 -6.83
C PHE A 12 17.78 8.09 -6.71
N THR A 13 18.08 6.88 -6.27
CA THR A 13 19.45 6.37 -6.16
C THR A 13 19.48 4.91 -6.55
N TYR A 14 20.35 4.56 -7.49
CA TYR A 14 20.64 3.17 -7.79
C TYR A 14 21.46 2.57 -6.66
N LEU A 15 20.97 1.46 -6.11
CA LEU A 15 21.66 0.68 -5.11
C LEU A 15 22.33 -0.53 -5.78
N PRO A 16 23.27 -1.21 -5.11
CA PRO A 16 23.80 -2.48 -5.59
C PRO A 16 22.68 -3.47 -5.92
N GLU A 17 22.92 -4.25 -6.96
CA GLU A 17 22.01 -5.32 -7.38
C GLU A 17 21.83 -6.34 -6.27
N THR A 18 20.71 -7.04 -6.32
CA THR A 18 20.41 -8.14 -5.40
C THR A 18 19.82 -9.30 -6.16
N GLU A 19 19.67 -10.45 -5.50
CA GLU A 19 19.09 -11.64 -6.11
C GLU A 19 17.78 -12.00 -5.41
N TYR A 20 16.80 -12.44 -6.20
CA TYR A 20 15.56 -12.98 -5.69
C TYR A 20 15.07 -14.12 -6.58
N MET A 21 14.88 -15.30 -5.98
CA MET A 21 14.42 -16.50 -6.69
C MET A 21 15.27 -16.84 -7.93
N GLY A 22 16.59 -16.72 -7.83
CA GLY A 22 17.51 -17.01 -8.94
C GLY A 22 17.61 -15.92 -10.00
N ARG A 23 17.00 -14.74 -9.78
CA ARG A 23 17.00 -13.64 -10.74
C ARG A 23 17.70 -12.41 -10.19
N ILE A 24 18.48 -11.75 -11.04
CA ILE A 24 19.21 -10.53 -10.70
C ILE A 24 18.24 -9.34 -10.77
N LEU A 25 18.24 -8.53 -9.71
CA LEU A 25 17.36 -7.40 -9.52
C LEU A 25 18.15 -6.10 -9.49
N THR A 26 17.75 -5.14 -10.34
CA THR A 26 18.13 -3.74 -10.20
C THR A 26 17.34 -3.12 -9.04
N VAL A 27 18.03 -2.46 -8.13
CA VAL A 27 17.41 -1.84 -6.95
C VAL A 27 17.46 -0.33 -7.06
N ILE A 28 16.28 0.31 -7.05
CA ILE A 28 16.14 1.76 -7.08
C ILE A 28 15.56 2.20 -5.73
N SER A 29 16.35 2.93 -4.96
CA SER A 29 15.85 3.66 -3.79
C SER A 29 15.18 4.94 -4.24
N TYR A 30 14.06 5.30 -3.62
CA TYR A 30 13.39 6.57 -3.83
C TYR A 30 13.01 7.23 -2.51
N LYS A 31 12.98 8.56 -2.50
CA LYS A 31 12.58 9.36 -1.33
C LYS A 31 11.84 10.61 -1.78
N SER A 32 10.68 10.89 -1.18
CA SER A 32 9.96 12.13 -1.43
C SER A 32 10.74 13.33 -0.88
N LYS A 33 10.97 14.36 -1.70
CA LYS A 33 11.59 15.64 -1.28
C LYS A 33 10.68 16.47 -0.37
N GLY A 34 9.38 16.24 -0.46
CA GLY A 34 8.35 16.96 0.28
C GLY A 34 7.08 16.14 0.41
N LYS A 35 5.95 16.83 0.63
CA LYS A 35 4.64 16.18 0.66
C LYS A 35 4.22 15.79 -0.77
N VAL A 36 3.85 14.53 -0.97
CA VAL A 36 3.24 14.01 -2.20
C VAL A 36 1.98 13.28 -1.80
N ASP A 37 0.82 13.72 -2.30
CA ASP A 37 -0.51 13.15 -2.01
C ASP A 37 -0.71 12.88 -0.52
N ASP A 38 -0.50 13.93 0.28
CA ASP A 38 -0.59 13.90 1.74
C ASP A 38 0.31 12.87 2.44
N ARG A 39 1.42 12.48 1.80
CA ARG A 39 2.41 11.58 2.37
C ARG A 39 3.83 12.15 2.26
N ARG A 40 4.69 11.76 3.20
CA ARG A 40 6.15 11.84 3.08
C ARG A 40 6.69 10.44 3.29
N PHE A 41 7.46 9.94 2.33
CA PHE A 41 7.80 8.52 2.29
C PHE A 41 9.08 8.27 1.51
N ASN A 42 9.65 7.10 1.76
CA ASN A 42 10.79 6.55 1.06
C ASN A 42 10.57 5.07 0.84
N GLY A 43 11.26 4.52 -0.14
CA GLY A 43 11.12 3.12 -0.46
C GLY A 43 12.19 2.63 -1.40
N LYS A 44 12.03 1.37 -1.78
CA LYS A 44 12.84 0.67 -2.76
C LYS A 44 11.93 -0.05 -3.74
N ILE A 45 12.23 0.10 -5.01
CA ILE A 45 11.65 -0.67 -6.10
C ILE A 45 12.72 -1.64 -6.57
N TYR A 46 12.36 -2.91 -6.69
CA TYR A 46 13.24 -3.93 -7.22
C TYR A 46 12.68 -4.39 -8.57
N ILE A 47 13.53 -4.35 -9.58
CA ILE A 47 13.18 -4.60 -10.98
C ILE A 47 13.98 -5.80 -11.46
N ASP A 48 13.29 -6.82 -11.95
CA ASP A 48 13.92 -7.97 -12.59
C ASP A 48 14.60 -7.56 -13.90
N GLN A 49 15.87 -7.93 -14.09
CA GLN A 49 16.65 -7.48 -15.25
C GLN A 49 16.22 -8.15 -16.57
N ASP A 50 15.71 -9.38 -16.51
CA ASP A 50 15.31 -10.11 -17.72
C ASP A 50 13.96 -9.60 -18.27
N SER A 51 12.99 -9.43 -17.38
CA SER A 51 11.60 -9.09 -17.75
C SER A 51 11.26 -7.62 -17.59
N TYR A 52 12.15 -6.82 -16.98
CA TYR A 52 11.92 -5.42 -16.60
C TYR A 52 10.69 -5.21 -15.71
N ALA A 53 10.21 -6.27 -15.07
CA ALA A 53 9.05 -6.20 -14.20
C ALA A 53 9.43 -5.65 -12.82
N VAL A 54 8.52 -4.90 -12.21
CA VAL A 54 8.62 -4.56 -10.78
C VAL A 54 8.20 -5.78 -9.97
N VAL A 55 9.13 -6.35 -9.22
CA VAL A 55 8.94 -7.63 -8.52
C VAL A 55 8.84 -7.48 -7.01
N TRP A 56 9.32 -6.35 -6.49
CA TRP A 56 9.23 -6.05 -5.08
C TRP A 56 9.16 -4.54 -4.89
N ILE A 57 8.27 -4.10 -4.01
CA ILE A 57 8.21 -2.74 -3.51
C ILE A 57 8.26 -2.81 -1.99
N LYS A 58 9.14 -2.00 -1.40
CA LYS A 58 9.11 -1.70 0.04
C LYS A 58 8.98 -0.20 0.21
N GLU A 59 8.06 0.22 1.06
CA GLU A 59 7.84 1.64 1.34
C GLU A 59 7.53 1.83 2.82
N ASP A 60 8.04 2.91 3.39
CA ASP A 60 7.63 3.40 4.68
C ASP A 60 7.47 4.92 4.64
N GLY A 61 6.62 5.44 5.51
CA GLY A 61 6.37 6.86 5.52
C GLY A 61 5.41 7.32 6.59
N ARG A 62 5.00 8.58 6.44
CA ARG A 62 4.03 9.25 7.29
C ARG A 62 2.95 9.91 6.45
N LEU A 63 1.71 9.80 6.92
CA LEU A 63 0.59 10.57 6.41
C LEU A 63 0.61 11.97 7.06
N ILE A 64 0.43 12.99 6.23
CA ILE A 64 0.35 14.38 6.62
C ILE A 64 -1.12 14.77 6.66
N ILE A 65 -1.62 15.03 7.86
CA ILE A 65 -2.99 15.45 8.11
C ILE A 65 -3.30 16.73 7.31
N PRO A 66 -4.24 16.68 6.33
CA PRO A 66 -4.65 17.85 5.57
C PRO A 66 -5.14 18.98 6.48
N LEU A 67 -4.87 20.22 6.10
CA LEU A 67 -5.26 21.39 6.92
C LEU A 67 -6.79 21.45 7.12
N LEU A 68 -7.55 21.07 6.08
CA LEU A 68 -9.00 21.11 6.05
C LEU A 68 -9.68 20.21 7.09
N ILE A 69 -9.06 19.09 7.49
CA ILE A 69 -9.65 18.18 8.48
C ILE A 69 -9.32 18.57 9.93
N ARG A 70 -8.35 19.47 10.14
CA ARG A 70 -7.91 19.87 11.49
C ARG A 70 -9.02 20.55 12.32
N PRO A 71 -9.88 21.43 11.78
CA PRO A 71 -10.97 22.03 12.55
C PRO A 71 -11.97 20.99 13.05
N ILE A 72 -12.29 19.99 12.24
CA ILE A 72 -13.21 18.90 12.61
C ILE A 72 -12.60 18.08 13.75
N LEU A 73 -11.33 17.70 13.60
CA LEU A 73 -10.59 17.00 14.66
C LEU A 73 -10.55 17.82 15.95
N PHE A 74 -10.29 19.13 15.84
CA PHE A 74 -10.27 20.04 16.99
C PHE A 74 -11.63 20.14 17.69
N ALA A 75 -12.73 20.28 16.95
CA ALA A 75 -14.08 20.31 17.50
C ALA A 75 -14.43 19.01 18.24
N LEU A 76 -13.93 17.87 17.75
CA LEU A 76 -14.04 16.58 18.43
C LEU A 76 -13.05 16.41 19.58
N GLY A 77 -12.19 17.38 19.86
CA GLY A 77 -11.11 17.26 20.84
C GLY A 77 -10.09 16.18 20.47
N ILE A 78 -9.93 15.85 19.18
CA ILE A 78 -9.01 14.83 18.68
C ILE A 78 -7.76 15.52 18.13
N GLU A 79 -6.60 15.06 18.58
CA GLU A 79 -5.30 15.46 18.06
C GLU A 79 -4.61 14.21 17.47
N LEU A 80 -4.42 14.19 16.15
CA LEU A 80 -3.64 13.16 15.47
C LEU A 80 -2.16 13.57 15.53
N ASN A 81 -1.40 12.92 16.41
CA ASN A 81 0.02 13.24 16.61
C ASN A 81 0.87 12.72 15.45
N SER A 82 0.63 11.46 15.06
CA SER A 82 1.37 10.82 13.98
C SER A 82 0.54 9.71 13.34
N ILE A 83 0.70 9.54 12.04
CA ILE A 83 0.25 8.36 11.32
C ILE A 83 1.44 7.91 10.48
N SER A 84 2.06 6.80 10.87
CA SER A 84 3.14 6.17 10.11
C SER A 84 2.64 4.88 9.48
N TYR A 85 3.20 4.53 8.33
CA TYR A 85 2.89 3.27 7.68
C TYR A 85 4.15 2.60 7.14
N ALA A 86 4.05 1.28 6.97
CA ALA A 86 4.96 0.47 6.19
C ALA A 86 4.15 -0.41 5.24
N MET A 87 4.67 -0.59 4.03
CA MET A 87 4.10 -1.42 2.99
C MET A 87 5.19 -2.30 2.40
N GLU A 88 4.85 -3.55 2.11
CA GLU A 88 5.68 -4.45 1.34
C GLU A 88 4.82 -5.23 0.35
N LEU A 89 5.18 -5.18 -0.94
CA LEU A 89 4.57 -6.00 -1.99
C LEU A 89 5.68 -6.87 -2.60
N LYS A 90 5.53 -8.18 -2.57
CA LYS A 90 6.41 -9.12 -3.28
C LYS A 90 5.64 -9.90 -4.33
N MET A 91 6.26 -10.05 -5.48
CA MET A 91 5.77 -10.82 -6.60
C MET A 91 6.56 -12.12 -6.73
N ARG A 92 5.93 -13.18 -7.23
CA ARG A 92 6.57 -14.45 -7.60
C ARG A 92 6.47 -14.65 -9.11
N PRO A 93 7.52 -15.15 -9.79
CA PRO A 93 7.44 -15.51 -11.19
C PRO A 93 6.72 -16.86 -11.35
N ILE A 94 5.71 -16.92 -12.23
CA ILE A 94 4.94 -18.12 -12.56
C ILE A 94 4.62 -18.08 -14.05
N ILE A 95 5.07 -19.09 -14.82
CA ILE A 95 4.85 -19.19 -16.28
C ILE A 95 5.08 -17.84 -16.99
N ASN A 96 6.30 -17.30 -16.83
CA ASN A 96 6.75 -16.06 -17.45
C ASN A 96 5.92 -14.79 -17.11
N ARG A 97 5.16 -14.80 -16.01
CA ARG A 97 4.43 -13.65 -15.48
C ARG A 97 4.69 -13.48 -13.99
N TRP A 98 4.53 -12.26 -13.50
CA TRP A 98 4.72 -11.92 -12.09
C TRP A 98 3.37 -11.79 -11.39
N TYR A 99 3.21 -12.49 -10.27
CA TYR A 99 1.97 -12.47 -9.50
C TYR A 99 2.21 -12.07 -8.04
N PRO A 100 1.27 -11.35 -7.39
CA PRO A 100 1.40 -10.98 -5.98
C PRO A 100 1.46 -12.21 -5.08
N GLN A 101 2.63 -12.45 -4.49
CA GLN A 101 2.85 -13.53 -3.53
C GLN A 101 2.54 -13.05 -2.10
N PHE A 102 2.92 -11.82 -1.80
CA PHE A 102 2.83 -11.26 -0.46
C PHE A 102 2.53 -9.78 -0.53
N THR A 103 1.56 -9.34 0.26
CA THR A 103 1.28 -7.93 0.49
C THR A 103 1.13 -7.71 1.98
N HIS A 104 1.86 -6.74 2.51
CA HIS A 104 1.80 -6.36 3.91
C HIS A 104 1.59 -4.86 4.02
N TRP A 105 0.69 -4.48 4.92
CA TRP A 105 0.43 -3.11 5.33
C TRP A 105 0.45 -3.06 6.85
N ASP A 106 1.19 -2.11 7.40
CA ASP A 106 1.20 -1.82 8.83
C ASP A 106 1.02 -0.31 9.01
N VAL A 107 -0.03 0.08 9.72
CA VAL A 107 -0.35 1.48 9.98
C VAL A 107 -0.38 1.69 11.48
N ILE A 108 0.41 2.64 11.96
CA ILE A 108 0.47 3.04 13.37
C ILE A 108 -0.07 4.46 13.48
N ILE A 109 -1.06 4.64 14.35
CA ILE A 109 -1.76 5.90 14.57
C ILE A 109 -1.62 6.29 16.03
N ASP A 110 -0.98 7.42 16.30
CA ASP A 110 -0.92 8.03 17.63
C ASP A 110 -1.97 9.14 17.73
N ILE A 111 -2.97 8.94 18.60
CA ILE A 111 -4.06 9.87 18.83
C ILE A 111 -4.02 10.38 20.27
N LYS A 112 -4.42 11.63 20.46
CA LYS A 112 -4.66 12.20 21.77
C LYS A 112 -6.07 12.81 21.81
N LYS A 113 -6.85 12.41 22.81
CA LYS A 113 -8.12 13.05 23.15
C LYS A 113 -7.84 14.19 24.13
N LYS A 114 -8.20 15.40 23.73
CA LYS A 114 -8.11 16.61 24.53
C LYS A 114 -9.38 16.78 25.36
N HIS A 115 -9.19 17.08 26.64
CA HIS A 115 -10.26 17.43 27.57
C HIS A 115 -10.03 18.86 28.05
N LEU A 116 -11.09 19.67 28.12
CA LEU A 116 -10.98 21.08 28.52
C LEU A 116 -10.66 21.24 30.02
N PHE A 117 -11.16 20.34 30.85
CA PHE A 117 -11.07 20.41 32.32
C PHE A 117 -10.55 19.12 32.94
N GLY A 118 -9.84 18.31 32.16
CA GLY A 118 -9.38 16.98 32.56
C GLY A 118 -8.04 16.60 31.97
N LYS A 119 -7.49 15.47 32.41
CA LYS A 119 -6.26 14.93 31.84
C LYS A 119 -6.54 14.45 30.42
N ASN A 120 -5.68 14.82 29.49
CA ASN A 120 -5.74 14.32 28.11
C ASN A 120 -5.46 12.81 28.08
N GLU A 121 -6.17 12.09 27.21
CA GLU A 121 -5.96 10.66 27.00
C GLU A 121 -5.11 10.44 25.76
N LYS A 122 -4.26 9.42 25.79
CA LYS A 122 -3.44 8.99 24.64
C LYS A 122 -3.87 7.60 24.23
N ALA A 123 -4.04 7.40 22.93
CA ALA A 123 -4.32 6.10 22.34
C ALA A 123 -3.34 5.85 21.20
N LYS A 124 -2.90 4.60 21.09
CA LYS A 124 -2.06 4.13 19.98
C LYS A 124 -2.77 2.97 19.32
N PHE A 125 -3.07 3.13 18.04
CA PHE A 125 -3.67 2.08 17.23
C PHE A 125 -2.62 1.52 16.28
N ARG A 126 -2.64 0.20 16.08
CA ARG A 126 -1.85 -0.47 15.07
C ARG A 126 -2.77 -1.35 14.25
N ILE A 127 -2.83 -1.09 12.95
CA ILE A 127 -3.61 -1.85 11.99
C ILE A 127 -2.62 -2.61 11.13
N LYS A 128 -2.64 -3.94 11.21
CA LYS A 128 -1.83 -4.81 10.39
C LYS A 128 -2.72 -5.59 9.44
N GLN A 129 -2.42 -5.52 8.16
CA GLN A 129 -3.01 -6.36 7.13
C GLN A 129 -1.90 -7.14 6.42
N GLU A 130 -2.14 -8.41 6.18
CA GLU A 130 -1.22 -9.30 5.51
C GLU A 130 -2.02 -10.21 4.58
N LEU A 131 -1.58 -10.30 3.33
CA LEU A 131 -2.08 -11.23 2.34
C LEU A 131 -0.90 -12.07 1.88
N GLN A 132 -1.03 -13.38 2.00
CA GLN A 132 -0.07 -14.35 1.51
C GLN A 132 -0.79 -15.26 0.51
N THR A 133 -0.25 -15.37 -0.70
CA THR A 133 -0.75 -16.27 -1.74
C THR A 133 0.16 -17.50 -1.79
N PRO A 134 -0.22 -18.63 -1.16
CA PRO A 134 0.64 -19.81 -1.11
C PRO A 134 0.71 -20.52 -2.46
N GLU A 135 -0.43 -20.64 -3.14
CA GLU A 135 -0.62 -21.44 -4.35
C GLU A 135 -1.26 -20.60 -5.47
N PHE A 136 -0.92 -20.96 -6.71
CA PHE A 136 -1.47 -20.34 -7.91
C PHE A 136 -1.91 -21.44 -8.87
N PHE A 137 -3.19 -21.42 -9.23
CA PHE A 137 -3.76 -22.30 -10.24
C PHE A 137 -3.65 -21.61 -11.60
N THR A 138 -2.92 -22.22 -12.53
CA THR A 138 -2.74 -21.72 -13.91
C THR A 138 -3.40 -22.61 -14.95
N GLN A 139 -3.92 -23.77 -14.52
CA GLN A 139 -4.69 -24.72 -15.31
C GLN A 139 -6.06 -24.89 -14.65
N ASP A 140 -7.08 -25.23 -15.45
CA ASP A 140 -8.45 -25.46 -15.01
C ASP A 140 -9.07 -24.31 -14.18
N VAL A 141 -8.65 -23.08 -14.48
CA VAL A 141 -9.18 -21.88 -13.82
C VAL A 141 -10.61 -21.65 -14.28
N LEU A 142 -11.56 -21.72 -13.34
CA LEU A 142 -12.94 -21.32 -13.58
C LEU A 142 -12.95 -19.85 -14.05
N LYS A 143 -13.38 -19.61 -15.28
CA LYS A 143 -13.58 -18.24 -15.76
C LYS A 143 -14.57 -17.54 -14.85
N ILE A 144 -14.20 -16.35 -14.36
CA ILE A 144 -15.16 -15.47 -13.70
C ILE A 144 -16.24 -15.14 -14.73
N PRO A 145 -17.53 -15.41 -14.45
CA PRO A 145 -18.61 -15.05 -15.37
C PRO A 145 -18.54 -13.57 -15.72
N GLU A 146 -18.79 -13.20 -16.98
CA GLU A 146 -18.70 -11.80 -17.42
C GLU A 146 -19.53 -10.85 -16.56
N SER A 147 -20.71 -11.31 -16.11
CA SER A 147 -21.59 -10.56 -15.21
C SER A 147 -20.98 -10.26 -13.82
N LYS A 148 -19.92 -10.96 -13.43
CA LYS A 148 -19.20 -10.79 -12.16
C LYS A 148 -17.86 -10.07 -12.31
N LEU A 149 -17.49 -9.69 -13.53
CA LEU A 149 -16.30 -8.87 -13.75
C LEU A 149 -16.54 -7.47 -13.18
N PHE A 150 -15.48 -6.88 -12.64
CA PHE A 150 -15.50 -5.53 -12.10
C PHE A 150 -15.82 -4.53 -13.22
N ASP A 151 -16.83 -3.70 -12.97
CA ASP A 151 -17.32 -2.63 -13.80
C ASP A 151 -17.08 -1.30 -13.08
N SER A 152 -16.17 -0.48 -13.62
CA SER A 152 -15.80 0.81 -13.02
C SER A 152 -16.94 1.84 -13.01
N GLU A 153 -18.00 1.63 -13.80
CA GLU A 153 -19.13 2.54 -13.89
C GLU A 153 -20.21 2.25 -12.83
N LYS A 154 -20.17 1.08 -12.17
CA LYS A 154 -21.13 0.66 -11.14
C LYS A 154 -20.59 0.88 -9.72
N LYS A 155 -21.49 1.02 -8.74
CA LYS A 155 -21.08 1.13 -7.32
C LYS A 155 -20.54 -0.20 -6.81
N MET A 156 -19.65 -0.18 -5.81
CA MET A 156 -19.15 -1.42 -5.20
C MET A 156 -20.21 -2.28 -4.54
N SER A 157 -21.19 -1.67 -3.88
CA SER A 157 -22.32 -2.40 -3.30
C SER A 157 -23.12 -3.22 -4.32
N GLU A 158 -23.11 -2.82 -5.59
CA GLU A 158 -23.88 -3.47 -6.67
C GLU A 158 -23.12 -4.60 -7.35
N GLN A 159 -21.85 -4.80 -6.98
CA GLN A 159 -20.93 -5.75 -7.59
C GLN A 159 -20.36 -6.76 -6.58
N VAL A 160 -20.90 -6.76 -5.36
CA VAL A 160 -20.67 -7.81 -4.39
C VAL A 160 -21.62 -8.96 -4.71
N PHE A 161 -21.07 -10.10 -5.13
CA PHE A 161 -21.83 -11.32 -5.40
C PHE A 161 -21.61 -12.29 -4.23
N PRO A 162 -22.54 -12.38 -3.27
CA PRO A 162 -22.38 -13.29 -2.14
C PRO A 162 -22.22 -14.72 -2.63
N ILE A 163 -21.21 -15.41 -2.12
CA ILE A 163 -21.01 -16.83 -2.40
C ILE A 163 -21.81 -17.61 -1.35
N PRO A 164 -22.79 -18.45 -1.76
CA PRO A 164 -23.56 -19.25 -0.82
C PRO A 164 -22.64 -20.08 0.09
N GLY A 165 -22.83 -19.98 1.40
CA GLY A 165 -22.05 -20.72 2.40
C GLY A 165 -20.75 -20.04 2.87
N VAL A 166 -20.41 -18.85 2.35
CA VAL A 166 -19.29 -18.05 2.85
C VAL A 166 -19.81 -16.89 3.69
N THR A 167 -19.54 -16.92 5.00
CA THR A 167 -19.84 -15.83 5.94
C THR A 167 -18.59 -14.98 6.15
N TRP A 168 -18.72 -13.66 5.94
CA TRP A 168 -17.68 -12.65 6.15
C TRP A 168 -17.86 -11.95 7.49
#